data_AF-X6MHT1-F1
#
_entry.id   AF-X6MHT1-F1
#
_cell.length_a   1.000
_cell.length_b   1.000
_cell.length_c   1.000
_cell.angle_alpha   90.00
_cell.angle_beta   90.00
_cell.angle_gamma   90.00
#
_symmetry.space_group_name_H-M   'P 1'
#
loop_
_entity.id
_entity.type
_entity.pdbx_description
1 polymer ?
#
loop_
_entity_poly.entity_id
_entity_poly.type
_entity_poly.pdbx_seq_one_letter_code
_entity_poly.pdbx_strand_id
1 'polypeptide(L)'
;MNYKDFIPFILSVEDKKNAVSIEYWFRVIDLKNDGVIDEEELEFFFKEQQQRIVKVTKEMIRFEDFLCQMNDIVQPLESSKFTLAQLKKSKLAYLFFDMLFDINKFIANEQKDSVALEEIHSNPHLTDWDRFALIEYEKYASVDDDTFCKCLLYAFFCDNCIIFKPKLKNFFFTLFKLTQKKSSYALRISFPLTKKTK
;
A
#
# COMPACT_ATOMS: atom_id res chain seq x y z
N MET A 1 11.16 21.12 14.52
CA MET A 1 11.37 19.69 14.80
C MET A 1 12.85 19.39 14.78
N ASN A 2 13.36 18.69 15.79
CA ASN A 2 14.74 18.18 15.79
C ASN A 2 14.78 16.82 15.07
N TYR A 3 15.97 16.32 14.70
CA TYR A 3 16.11 15.03 14.00
C TYR A 3 15.44 13.87 14.75
N LYS A 4 15.53 13.87 16.08
CA LYS A 4 14.89 12.86 16.94
C LYS A 4 13.36 12.88 16.88
N ASP A 5 12.75 14.02 16.59
CA ASP A 5 11.29 14.17 16.46
C ASP A 5 10.83 13.84 15.03
N PHE A 6 11.72 13.97 14.05
CA PHE A 6 11.45 13.66 12.65
C PHE A 6 11.33 12.15 12.41
N ILE A 7 12.10 11.32 13.11
CA ILE A 7 12.04 9.85 12.98
C ILE A 7 10.65 9.27 13.30
N PRO A 8 10.02 9.53 14.46
CA PRO A 8 8.68 9.01 14.74
C PRO A 8 7.63 9.57 13.78
N PHE A 9 7.81 10.80 13.30
CA PHE A 9 6.95 11.37 12.26
C PHE A 9 7.04 10.58 10.95
N ILE A 10 8.23 10.39 10.37
CA ILE A 10 8.36 9.71 9.08
C ILE A 10 7.90 8.25 9.14
N LEU A 11 8.21 7.56 10.24
CA LEU A 11 7.74 6.19 10.47
C LEU A 11 6.21 6.13 10.56
N SER A 12 5.58 7.13 11.19
CA SER A 12 4.12 7.18 11.32
C SER A 12 3.42 7.61 10.04
N VAL A 13 4.08 8.38 9.16
CA VAL A 13 3.56 8.72 7.82
C VAL A 13 3.52 7.47 6.94
N GLU A 14 4.60 6.67 6.98
CA GLU A 14 4.78 5.51 6.13
C GLU A 14 3.83 4.36 6.50
N ASP A 15 3.81 3.98 7.79
CA ASP A 15 2.95 2.91 8.30
C ASP A 15 1.94 3.40 9.36
N LYS A 16 0.71 3.65 8.93
CA LYS A 16 -0.40 4.04 9.81
C LYS A 16 -1.13 2.86 10.45
N LYS A 17 -0.70 1.62 10.19
CA LYS A 17 -1.31 0.40 10.79
C LYS A 17 -0.68 0.07 12.14
N ASN A 18 0.57 0.48 12.36
CA ASN A 18 1.28 0.24 13.60
C ASN A 18 0.61 0.98 14.78
N ALA A 19 0.50 0.33 15.94
CA ALA A 19 -0.16 0.88 17.12
C ALA A 19 0.48 2.19 17.61
N VAL A 20 1.81 2.32 17.49
CA VAL A 20 2.55 3.54 17.84
C VAL A 20 2.16 4.70 16.92
N SER A 21 1.98 4.42 15.63
CA SER A 21 1.60 5.42 14.64
C SER A 21 0.14 5.84 14.79
N ILE A 22 -0.75 4.91 15.15
CA ILE A 22 -2.14 5.22 15.51
C ILE A 22 -2.17 6.18 16.71
N GLU A 23 -1.36 5.92 17.75
CA GLU A 23 -1.24 6.85 18.89
C GLU A 23 -0.70 8.22 18.49
N TYR A 24 0.30 8.26 17.60
CA TYR A 24 0.88 9.49 17.11
C TYR A 24 -0.18 10.36 16.41
N TRP A 25 -0.90 9.78 15.45
CA TRP A 25 -1.94 10.51 14.71
C TRP A 25 -3.14 10.86 15.56
N PHE A 26 -3.52 10.00 16.50
CA PHE A 26 -4.58 10.31 17.47
C PHE A 26 -4.26 11.60 18.24
N ARG A 27 -3.02 11.73 18.76
CA ARG A 27 -2.58 12.94 19.48
C ARG A 27 -2.49 14.18 18.59
N VAL A 28 -2.35 14.01 17.28
CA VAL A 28 -2.34 15.13 16.34
C VAL A 28 -3.76 15.65 16.07
N ILE A 29 -4.76 14.75 16.11
CA ILE A 29 -6.16 15.10 15.84
C ILE A 29 -6.89 15.57 17.10
N ASP A 30 -6.59 14.96 18.26
CA ASP A 30 -7.15 15.34 19.57
C ASP A 30 -6.60 16.71 20.00
N LEU A 31 -7.25 17.77 19.54
CA LEU A 31 -6.88 19.16 19.81
C LEU A 31 -7.22 19.55 21.25
N LYS A 32 -8.34 19.01 21.76
CA LYS A 32 -8.85 19.24 23.12
C LYS A 32 -8.07 18.46 24.18
N ASN A 33 -7.32 17.43 23.79
CA ASN A 33 -6.57 16.51 24.67
C ASN A 33 -7.45 15.83 25.72
N ASP A 34 -8.71 15.55 25.39
CA ASP A 34 -9.66 14.87 26.28
C ASP A 34 -9.73 13.36 26.03
N GLY A 35 -8.98 12.85 25.05
CA GLY A 35 -8.92 11.45 24.70
C GLY A 35 -10.08 10.98 23.83
N VAL A 36 -10.88 11.89 23.27
CA VAL A 36 -11.99 11.61 22.37
C VAL A 36 -11.93 12.56 21.17
N ILE A 37 -11.79 12.00 19.97
CA ILE A 37 -11.94 12.80 18.76
C ILE A 37 -13.42 13.01 18.51
N ASP A 38 -13.87 14.26 18.53
CA ASP A 38 -15.25 14.64 18.28
C ASP A 38 -15.48 15.19 16.86
N GLU A 39 -16.74 15.50 16.57
CA GLU A 39 -17.17 15.99 15.26
C GLU A 39 -16.54 17.34 14.90
N GLU A 40 -16.36 18.23 15.87
CA GLU A 40 -15.80 19.57 15.65
C GLU A 40 -14.32 19.49 15.24
N GLU A 41 -13.55 18.63 15.91
CA GLU A 41 -12.14 18.39 15.57
C GLU A 41 -12.00 17.77 14.18
N LEU A 42 -12.87 16.81 13.83
CA LEU A 42 -12.87 16.22 12.50
C LEU A 42 -13.26 17.22 11.41
N GLU A 43 -14.27 18.04 11.66
CA GLU A 43 -14.71 19.06 10.70
C GLU A 43 -13.60 20.08 10.42
N PHE A 44 -12.82 20.43 11.44
CA PHE A 44 -11.65 21.30 11.30
C PHE A 44 -10.63 20.75 10.29
N PHE A 45 -10.22 19.48 10.43
CA PHE A 45 -9.29 18.85 9.48
C PHE A 45 -9.92 18.60 8.11
N PHE A 46 -11.21 18.25 8.06
CA PHE A 46 -11.91 18.00 6.81
C PHE A 46 -11.99 19.27 5.94
N LYS A 47 -12.26 20.44 6.53
CA LYS A 47 -12.33 21.73 5.82
C LYS A 47 -11.04 22.04 5.07
N GLU A 48 -9.89 21.80 5.69
CA GLU A 48 -8.57 22.00 5.05
C GLU A 48 -8.35 21.04 3.86
N GLN A 49 -8.89 19.82 3.96
CA GLN A 49 -8.68 18.77 2.96
C GLN A 49 -9.71 18.78 1.84
N GLN A 50 -10.87 19.40 2.05
CA GLN A 50 -11.98 19.43 1.10
C GLN A 50 -11.57 19.86 -0.30
N GLN A 51 -10.74 20.91 -0.42
CA GLN A 51 -10.26 21.38 -1.72
C GLN A 51 -9.38 20.34 -2.44
N ARG A 52 -8.61 19.54 -1.69
CA ARG A 52 -7.77 18.48 -2.25
C ARG A 52 -8.63 17.29 -2.66
N ILE A 53 -9.63 16.92 -1.85
CA ILE A 53 -10.59 15.86 -2.18
C ILE A 53 -11.26 16.20 -3.51
N VAL A 54 -11.84 17.40 -3.63
CA VAL A 54 -12.52 17.84 -4.86
C VAL A 54 -11.59 17.81 -6.08
N LYS A 55 -10.30 18.15 -5.92
CA LYS A 55 -9.35 18.10 -7.03
C LYS A 55 -9.06 16.68 -7.51
N VAL A 56 -9.00 15.71 -6.61
CA VAL A 56 -8.63 14.33 -6.94
C VAL A 56 -9.86 13.51 -7.34
N THR A 57 -10.94 13.57 -6.56
CA THR A 57 -12.18 12.82 -6.83
C THR A 57 -13.05 13.48 -7.90
N LYS A 58 -12.86 14.79 -8.16
CA LYS A 58 -13.74 15.64 -8.99
C LYS A 58 -15.17 15.77 -8.44
N GLU A 59 -15.39 15.36 -7.19
CA GLU A 59 -16.70 15.35 -6.54
C GLU A 59 -16.63 16.11 -5.21
N MET A 60 -17.71 16.84 -4.90
CA MET A 60 -17.86 17.54 -3.63
C MET A 60 -18.47 16.58 -2.61
N ILE A 61 -17.65 16.12 -1.68
CA ILE A 61 -18.09 15.29 -0.55
C ILE A 61 -18.59 16.21 0.56
N ARG A 62 -19.76 15.91 1.11
CA ARG A 62 -20.31 16.61 2.27
C ARG A 62 -19.71 16.05 3.55
N PHE A 63 -19.65 16.86 4.60
CA PHE A 63 -19.05 16.42 5.86
C PHE A 63 -19.87 15.30 6.52
N GLU A 64 -21.19 15.29 6.35
CA GLU A 64 -22.07 14.25 6.89
C GLU A 64 -21.79 12.89 6.25
N ASP A 65 -21.50 12.85 4.95
CA ASP A 65 -21.13 11.63 4.23
C ASP A 65 -19.75 11.13 4.68
N PHE A 66 -18.79 12.05 4.85
CA PHE A 66 -17.48 11.77 5.43
C PHE A 66 -17.59 11.17 6.83
N LEU A 67 -18.42 11.77 7.70
CA LEU A 67 -18.61 11.33 9.07
C LEU A 67 -19.28 9.95 9.15
N CYS A 68 -20.27 9.69 8.28
CA CYS A 68 -20.83 8.35 8.11
C CYS A 68 -19.75 7.32 7.78
N GLN A 69 -18.88 7.64 6.80
CA GLN A 69 -17.79 6.75 6.41
C GLN A 69 -16.78 6.52 7.55
N MET A 70 -16.47 7.54 8.34
CA MET A 70 -15.60 7.39 9.53
C MET A 70 -16.23 6.50 10.59
N ASN A 71 -17.54 6.64 10.83
CA ASN A 71 -18.29 5.78 11.74
C ASN A 71 -18.26 4.32 11.26
N ASP A 72 -18.38 4.06 9.96
CA ASP A 72 -18.33 2.71 9.41
C ASP A 72 -16.94 2.06 9.54
N ILE A 73 -15.87 2.84 9.37
CA ILE A 73 -14.49 2.35 9.48
C ILE A 73 -14.11 1.99 10.92
N VAL A 74 -14.52 2.81 11.89
CA VAL A 74 -14.07 2.67 13.28
C VAL A 74 -15.08 1.91 14.14
N GLN A 75 -16.38 2.01 13.79
CA GLN A 75 -17.51 1.45 14.54
C GLN A 75 -17.46 1.85 16.03
N PRO A 76 -17.50 3.16 16.34
CA PRO A 76 -17.46 3.61 17.71
C PRO A 76 -18.72 3.20 18.48
N LEU A 77 -18.61 3.19 19.82
CA LEU A 77 -19.71 2.90 20.74
C LEU A 77 -20.76 4.02 20.73
N GLU A 78 -20.30 5.27 20.62
CA GLU A 78 -21.13 6.44 20.43
C GLU A 78 -20.81 7.02 19.05
N SER A 79 -21.84 7.32 18.26
CA SER A 79 -21.66 7.92 16.93
C SER A 79 -20.88 9.22 17.04
N SER A 80 -19.96 9.45 16.09
CA SER A 80 -19.20 10.70 15.97
C SER A 80 -18.23 10.97 17.14
N LYS A 81 -17.93 9.96 17.95
CA LYS A 81 -16.92 10.03 19.01
C LYS A 81 -15.94 8.88 18.91
N PHE A 82 -14.68 9.19 18.62
CA PHE A 82 -13.67 8.19 18.33
C PHE A 82 -12.60 8.16 19.41
N THR A 83 -12.48 7.01 20.08
CA THR A 83 -11.42 6.80 21.09
C THR A 83 -10.23 6.05 20.50
N LEU A 84 -9.05 6.27 21.08
CA LEU A 84 -7.83 5.55 20.72
C LEU A 84 -8.00 4.02 20.78
N ALA A 85 -8.75 3.53 21.78
CA ALA A 85 -9.01 2.10 21.95
C ALA A 85 -9.82 1.51 20.78
N GLN A 86 -10.82 2.24 20.29
CA GLN A 86 -11.63 1.82 19.14
C GLN A 86 -10.82 1.83 17.85
N LEU A 87 -10.03 2.88 17.62
CA LEU A 87 -9.15 2.98 16.45
C LEU A 87 -8.15 1.81 16.39
N LYS A 88 -7.53 1.47 17.52
CA LYS A 88 -6.64 0.29 17.58
C LYS A 88 -7.37 -1.03 17.32
N LYS A 89 -8.65 -1.12 17.67
CA LYS A 89 -9.46 -2.33 17.50
C LYS A 89 -9.95 -2.52 16.06
N SER A 90 -10.27 -1.45 15.33
CA SER A 90 -10.94 -1.56 14.02
C SER A 90 -10.05 -2.19 12.93
N LYS A 91 -8.72 -2.21 13.11
CA LYS A 91 -7.70 -2.63 12.11
C LYS A 91 -7.71 -1.81 10.80
N LEU A 92 -8.70 -0.94 10.62
CA LEU A 92 -8.91 -0.07 9.47
C LEU A 92 -8.61 1.41 9.80
N ALA A 93 -8.09 1.71 10.99
CA ALA A 93 -7.73 3.07 11.39
C ALA A 93 -6.76 3.77 10.42
N TYR A 94 -5.96 3.02 9.66
CA TYR A 94 -5.12 3.61 8.62
C TYR A 94 -5.93 4.34 7.54
N LEU A 95 -7.13 3.84 7.18
CA LEU A 95 -8.03 4.49 6.23
C LEU A 95 -8.63 5.78 6.79
N PHE A 96 -8.99 5.76 8.08
CA PHE A 96 -9.45 6.94 8.80
C PHE A 96 -8.40 8.06 8.73
N PHE A 97 -7.14 7.76 9.02
CA PHE A 97 -6.07 8.75 8.95
C PHE A 97 -5.67 9.12 7.51
N ASP A 98 -5.69 8.18 6.57
CA ASP A 98 -5.38 8.47 5.16
C ASP A 98 -6.44 9.39 4.56
N MET A 99 -7.72 9.23 4.88
CA MET A 99 -8.75 10.17 4.41
C MET A 99 -8.54 11.59 4.94
N LEU A 100 -8.10 11.71 6.20
CA LEU A 100 -7.81 13.00 6.83
C LEU A 100 -6.51 13.65 6.37
N PHE A 101 -5.47 12.90 6.00
CA PHE A 101 -4.15 13.48 5.74
C PHE A 101 -3.55 13.17 4.36
N ASP A 102 -3.95 12.07 3.73
CA ASP A 102 -3.39 11.56 2.48
C ASP A 102 -4.45 10.92 1.57
N ILE A 103 -5.19 11.78 0.86
CA ILE A 103 -6.30 11.40 -0.02
C ILE A 103 -5.83 10.49 -1.16
N ASN A 104 -4.60 10.65 -1.64
CA ASN A 104 -4.07 9.80 -2.72
C ASN A 104 -3.92 8.36 -2.22
N LYS A 105 -3.37 8.18 -1.02
CA LYS A 105 -3.23 6.86 -0.40
C LYS A 105 -4.60 6.25 -0.07
N PHE A 106 -5.56 7.08 0.35
CA PHE A 106 -6.93 6.66 0.57
C PHE A 106 -7.59 6.11 -0.71
N ILE A 107 -7.59 6.88 -1.80
CA ILE A 107 -8.19 6.50 -3.09
C ILE A 107 -7.49 5.27 -3.69
N ALA A 108 -6.16 5.22 -3.62
CA ALA A 108 -5.41 4.06 -4.08
C ALA A 108 -5.83 2.78 -3.35
N ASN A 109 -6.21 2.88 -2.07
CA ASN A 109 -6.70 1.73 -1.32
C ASN A 109 -8.15 1.36 -1.68
N GLU A 110 -9.05 2.33 -1.91
CA GLU A 110 -10.43 2.03 -2.36
C GLU A 110 -10.46 1.37 -3.74
N GLN A 111 -9.64 1.84 -4.68
CA GLN A 111 -9.59 1.29 -6.03
C GLN A 111 -8.97 -0.11 -6.08
N LYS A 112 -8.09 -0.43 -5.13
CA LYS A 112 -7.38 -1.71 -5.08
C LYS A 112 -8.33 -2.90 -5.04
N ASP A 113 -9.41 -2.79 -4.26
CA ASP A 113 -10.36 -3.89 -4.09
C ASP A 113 -11.19 -4.10 -5.38
N SER A 114 -11.56 -3.02 -6.08
CA SER A 114 -12.30 -3.12 -7.35
C SER A 114 -11.44 -3.74 -8.45
N VAL A 115 -10.18 -3.31 -8.59
CA VAL A 115 -9.25 -3.86 -9.59
C VAL A 115 -8.95 -5.33 -9.31
N ALA A 116 -8.70 -5.69 -8.05
CA ALA A 116 -8.46 -7.08 -7.67
C ALA A 116 -9.67 -7.98 -8.00
N LEU A 117 -10.90 -7.50 -7.74
CA LEU A 117 -12.12 -8.24 -8.06
C LEU A 117 -12.35 -8.37 -9.57
N GLU A 118 -12.08 -7.34 -10.35
CA GLU A 118 -12.15 -7.39 -11.82
C GLU A 118 -11.15 -8.37 -12.43
N GLU A 119 -9.92 -8.42 -11.90
CA GLU A 119 -8.90 -9.39 -12.30
C GLU A 119 -9.30 -10.83 -11.92
N ILE A 120 -9.91 -11.01 -10.74
CA ILE A 120 -10.44 -12.31 -10.30
C ILE A 120 -11.54 -12.79 -11.25
N HIS A 121 -12.48 -11.92 -11.61
CA HIS A 121 -13.58 -12.25 -12.50
C HIS A 121 -13.16 -12.48 -13.95
N SER A 122 -12.20 -11.67 -14.45
CA SER A 122 -11.72 -11.78 -15.83
C SER A 122 -10.83 -13.00 -16.03
N ASN A 123 -10.09 -13.40 -15.00
CA ASN A 123 -9.21 -14.55 -15.02
C ASN A 123 -9.49 -15.50 -13.83
N PRO A 124 -10.63 -16.21 -13.84
CA PRO A 124 -11.03 -17.08 -12.74
C PRO A 124 -10.17 -18.33 -12.62
N HIS A 125 -9.41 -18.67 -13.67
CA HIS A 125 -8.52 -19.83 -13.70
C HIS A 125 -7.13 -19.58 -13.11
N LEU A 126 -6.76 -18.32 -12.85
CA LEU A 126 -5.46 -17.98 -12.25
C LEU A 126 -5.52 -18.14 -10.73
N THR A 127 -4.48 -18.77 -10.17
CA THR A 127 -4.31 -18.78 -8.71
C THR A 127 -3.84 -17.41 -8.22
N ASP A 128 -3.99 -17.15 -6.93
CA ASP A 128 -3.49 -15.89 -6.33
C ASP A 128 -1.98 -15.70 -6.54
N TRP A 129 -1.23 -16.81 -6.63
CA TRP A 129 0.20 -16.78 -6.94
C TRP A 129 0.47 -16.39 -8.39
N ASP A 130 -0.32 -16.92 -9.33
CA ASP A 130 -0.19 -16.59 -10.76
C ASP A 130 -0.52 -15.11 -11.01
N ARG A 131 -1.54 -14.57 -10.33
CA ARG A 131 -1.88 -13.13 -10.39
C ARG A 131 -0.76 -12.27 -9.84
N PHE A 132 -0.25 -12.59 -8.65
CA PHE A 132 0.88 -11.86 -8.07
C PHE A 132 2.11 -11.87 -9.00
N ALA A 133 2.45 -13.03 -9.57
CA ALA A 133 3.58 -13.16 -10.47
C ALA A 133 3.43 -12.34 -11.76
N LEU A 134 2.21 -12.27 -12.32
CA LEU A 134 1.90 -11.47 -13.51
C LEU A 134 2.03 -9.97 -13.23
N ILE A 135 1.39 -9.47 -12.17
CA ILE A 135 1.47 -8.06 -11.77
C ILE A 135 2.92 -7.64 -11.56
N GLU A 136 3.69 -8.46 -10.88
CA GLU A 136 5.08 -8.12 -10.60
C GLU A 136 5.94 -8.18 -11.87
N TYR A 137 5.71 -9.16 -12.76
CA TYR A 137 6.35 -9.21 -14.08
C TYR A 137 6.05 -7.97 -14.92
N GLU A 138 4.79 -7.50 -14.97
CA GLU A 138 4.40 -6.29 -15.72
C GLU A 138 5.03 -5.02 -15.14
N LYS A 139 5.08 -4.90 -13.80
CA LYS A 139 5.85 -3.81 -13.17
C LYS A 139 7.32 -3.87 -13.57
N TYR A 140 7.94 -5.05 -13.58
CA TYR A 140 9.34 -5.19 -14.00
C TYR A 140 9.53 -4.92 -15.49
N ALA A 141 8.57 -5.28 -16.34
CA ALA A 141 8.63 -5.10 -17.79
C ALA A 141 8.32 -3.66 -18.23
N SER A 142 7.60 -2.88 -17.40
CA SER A 142 7.26 -1.48 -17.68
C SER A 142 8.26 -0.47 -17.14
N VAL A 143 9.25 -0.92 -16.36
CA VAL A 143 10.36 -0.08 -15.91
C VAL A 143 11.43 -0.03 -17.00
N ASP A 144 11.56 1.11 -17.67
CA ASP A 144 12.59 1.35 -18.69
C ASP A 144 14.01 1.06 -18.13
N ASP A 145 14.88 0.53 -19.01
CA ASP A 145 16.20 -0.04 -18.74
C ASP A 145 17.15 0.86 -17.90
N ASP A 146 16.89 2.15 -17.77
CA ASP A 146 17.69 3.09 -16.98
C ASP A 146 17.48 2.97 -15.46
N THR A 147 16.43 2.27 -15.01
CA THR A 147 16.17 2.03 -13.57
C THR A 147 16.56 0.62 -13.12
N PHE A 148 17.18 -0.19 -13.98
CA PHE A 148 17.52 -1.58 -13.69
C PHE A 148 18.54 -1.74 -12.55
N CYS A 149 19.39 -0.73 -12.31
CA CYS A 149 20.45 -0.78 -11.32
C CYS A 149 20.02 -0.51 -9.87
N LYS A 150 18.79 -0.04 -9.60
CA LYS A 150 18.35 0.27 -8.22
C LYS A 150 17.60 -0.89 -7.53
N CYS A 151 16.81 -1.67 -8.26
CA CYS A 151 16.01 -2.76 -7.65
C CYS A 151 16.85 -3.97 -7.20
N LEU A 152 17.95 -4.29 -7.88
CA LEU A 152 18.82 -5.41 -7.48
C LEU A 152 19.63 -5.12 -6.20
N LEU A 153 19.85 -3.85 -5.86
CA LEU A 153 20.54 -3.48 -4.62
C LEU A 153 19.60 -3.53 -3.40
N TYR A 154 18.31 -3.25 -3.58
CA TYR A 154 17.33 -3.30 -2.48
C TYR A 154 16.94 -4.72 -2.06
N ALA A 155 16.97 -5.69 -3.00
CA ALA A 155 16.72 -7.09 -2.67
C ALA A 155 17.87 -7.76 -1.89
N PHE A 156 19.07 -7.18 -1.90
CA PHE A 156 20.24 -7.73 -1.20
C PHE A 156 20.45 -7.18 0.23
N PHE A 157 19.75 -6.11 0.61
CA PHE A 157 19.98 -5.41 1.90
C PHE A 157 18.83 -5.51 2.92
N CYS A 158 17.80 -6.31 2.65
CA CYS A 158 16.72 -6.52 3.63
C CYS A 158 16.98 -7.77 4.48
N ASP A 159 17.87 -7.64 5.48
CA ASP A 159 18.20 -8.69 6.45
C ASP A 159 17.07 -9.01 7.46
N ASN A 160 15.84 -8.51 7.26
CA ASN A 160 14.72 -8.76 8.17
C ASN A 160 13.47 -9.40 7.54
N CYS A 161 13.51 -9.84 6.28
CA CYS A 161 12.38 -10.57 5.68
C CYS A 161 12.59 -12.09 5.70
N ILE A 162 12.04 -12.73 6.72
CA ILE A 162 11.96 -14.20 6.91
C ILE A 162 10.95 -14.80 5.91
N ILE A 163 11.19 -14.75 4.60
CA ILE A 163 10.56 -15.67 3.63
C ILE A 163 11.51 -15.88 2.44
N PHE A 164 12.55 -16.70 2.62
CA PHE A 164 13.27 -17.28 1.48
C PHE A 164 13.41 -18.78 1.69
N LYS A 165 12.54 -19.57 1.03
CA LYS A 165 12.73 -21.02 0.94
C LYS A 165 14.01 -21.30 0.14
N PRO A 166 14.83 -22.29 0.55
CA PRO A 166 16.18 -22.53 0.02
C PRO A 166 16.26 -22.95 -1.46
N LYS A 167 15.14 -23.16 -2.15
CA LYS A 167 15.10 -23.54 -3.58
C LYS A 167 15.29 -22.38 -4.55
N LEU A 168 15.11 -21.12 -4.14
CA LEU A 168 15.25 -19.96 -5.03
C LEU A 168 16.67 -19.40 -5.17
N LYS A 169 17.61 -19.78 -4.27
CA LYS A 169 19.02 -19.36 -4.40
C LYS A 169 19.66 -19.86 -5.70
N ASN A 170 19.37 -21.10 -6.11
CA ASN A 170 19.92 -21.66 -7.34
C ASN A 170 19.30 -21.06 -8.62
N PHE A 171 18.03 -20.64 -8.55
CA PHE A 171 17.33 -20.05 -9.69
C PHE A 171 17.85 -18.63 -9.99
N PHE A 172 18.02 -17.79 -8.96
CA PHE A 172 18.56 -16.44 -9.11
C PHE A 172 20.05 -16.42 -9.45
N PHE A 173 20.85 -17.36 -8.95
CA PHE A 173 22.27 -17.48 -9.33
C PHE A 173 22.43 -17.90 -10.81
N THR A 174 21.48 -18.67 -11.33
CA THR A 174 21.46 -19.08 -12.75
C THR A 174 21.03 -17.93 -13.65
N LEU A 175 20.02 -17.16 -13.25
CA LEU A 175 19.58 -15.94 -13.95
C LEU A 175 20.67 -14.86 -13.97
N PHE A 176 21.39 -14.66 -12.86
CA PHE A 176 22.50 -13.71 -12.79
C PHE A 176 23.69 -14.12 -13.67
N LYS A 177 23.96 -15.43 -13.80
CA LYS A 177 24.95 -15.93 -14.78
C LYS A 177 24.49 -15.79 -16.23
N LEU A 178 23.19 -15.82 -16.49
CA LEU A 178 22.62 -15.64 -17.82
C LEU A 178 22.62 -14.17 -18.27
N THR A 179 22.47 -13.21 -17.34
CA THR A 179 22.54 -11.77 -17.64
C THR A 179 23.98 -11.31 -17.88
N GLN A 180 24.96 -11.81 -17.11
CA GLN A 180 26.39 -11.53 -17.32
C GLN A 180 26.94 -12.11 -18.64
N LYS A 181 26.34 -13.17 -19.18
CA LYS A 181 26.78 -13.78 -20.46
C LYS A 181 26.14 -13.17 -21.72
N LYS A 182 25.18 -12.25 -21.60
CA LYS A 182 24.44 -11.67 -22.74
C LYS A 182 25.00 -10.34 -23.27
N SER A 183 26.22 -9.95 -22.90
CA SER A 183 26.93 -8.82 -23.53
C SER A 183 27.84 -9.25 -24.70
N SER A 184 27.95 -10.54 -25.01
CA SER A 184 28.63 -10.97 -26.23
C SER A 184 27.88 -12.13 -26.88
N TYR A 185 27.69 -12.01 -28.18
CA TYR A 185 27.13 -13.00 -29.10
C TYR A 185 25.60 -13.06 -29.14
N ALA A 186 25.04 -12.25 -30.03
CA ALA A 186 23.92 -12.66 -30.86
C ALA A 186 24.15 -14.08 -31.39
N LEU A 187 23.15 -14.97 -31.27
CA LEU A 187 22.84 -16.02 -32.25
C LEU A 187 21.61 -16.85 -31.83
N ARG A 188 20.65 -16.89 -32.77
CA ARG A 188 19.63 -17.91 -33.05
C ARG A 188 19.60 -19.14 -32.14
N ILE A 189 18.46 -19.43 -31.53
CA ILE A 189 18.01 -20.83 -31.33
C ILE A 189 16.50 -20.94 -31.58
N SER A 190 16.19 -21.74 -32.60
CA SER A 190 14.87 -22.19 -33.05
C SER A 190 14.20 -23.09 -32.01
N PHE A 191 12.88 -22.96 -31.85
CA PHE A 191 12.06 -23.91 -31.08
C PHE A 191 12.06 -25.30 -31.75
N PRO A 192 12.40 -26.41 -31.06
CA PRO A 192 11.99 -27.72 -31.49
C PRO A 192 10.65 -28.09 -30.82
N LEU A 193 9.60 -28.15 -31.63
CA LEU A 193 8.39 -28.92 -31.33
C LEU A 193 8.80 -30.37 -31.02
N THR A 194 8.51 -30.87 -29.83
CA THR A 194 8.55 -32.30 -29.56
C THR A 194 7.19 -32.80 -29.10
N LYS A 195 6.58 -33.56 -30.01
CA LYS A 195 5.48 -34.51 -29.77
C LYS A 195 5.84 -35.42 -28.59
N LYS A 196 4.85 -35.76 -27.75
CA LYS A 196 4.79 -37.09 -27.13
C LYS A 196 3.37 -37.64 -27.20
N THR A 197 3.31 -38.72 -27.96
CA THR A 197 2.28 -39.75 -28.06
C THR A 197 1.92 -40.38 -26.70
N LYS A 198 0.65 -40.68 -26.50
CA LYS A 198 0.15 -42.06 -26.41
C LYS A 198 -1.12 -42.16 -27.25
#